data_AF-A0ABD4W4A0-F1
#
_entry.id   AF-A0ABD4W4A0-F1
#
_cell.length_a   1.000
_cell.length_b   1.000
_cell.length_c   1.000
_cell.angle_alpha   90.00
_cell.angle_beta   90.00
_cell.angle_gamma   90.00
#
_symmetry.space_group_name_H-M   'P 1'
#
loop_
_entity.id
_entity.type
_entity.pdbx_description
1 polymer ?
#
loop_
_entity_poly.entity_id
_entity_poly.type
_entity_poly.pdbx_seq_one_letter_code
_entity_poly.pdbx_strand_id
1 'polypeptide(L)' 'MINLAELGRVFIVCGKTDMRRGIDSLAYIVKKSFNLDPFSGCVFLFCGSRRDR' A
#
# COMPACT_ATOMS: atom_id res chain seq x y z
N MET A 1 -5.44 -14.79 -10.92
CA MET A 1 -5.51 -14.85 -9.44
C MET A 1 -4.13 -14.47 -8.94
N ILE A 2 -3.99 -13.54 -8.00
CA ILE A 2 -2.65 -13.16 -7.51
C ILE A 2 -2.13 -14.27 -6.61
N ASN A 3 -0.95 -14.84 -6.95
CA ASN A 3 -0.28 -15.81 -6.09
C ASN A 3 0.47 -15.07 -4.98
N LEU A 4 -0.06 -15.11 -3.77
CA LEU A 4 0.54 -14.45 -2.60
C LEU A 4 1.94 -14.98 -2.29
N ALA A 5 2.23 -16.25 -2.61
CA ALA A 5 3.54 -16.86 -2.38
C ALA A 5 4.65 -16.28 -3.27
N GLU A 6 4.30 -15.62 -4.38
CA GLU A 6 5.24 -15.04 -5.35
C GLU A 6 5.48 -13.53 -5.15
N LEU A 7 4.78 -12.88 -4.22
CA LEU A 7 4.84 -11.42 -4.04
C LEU A 7 6.10 -10.91 -3.33
N GLY A 8 6.95 -11.80 -2.81
CA GLY A 8 8.12 -11.43 -2.04
C GLY A 8 7.75 -10.73 -0.73
N ARG A 9 8.34 -9.56 -0.47
CA ARG A 9 8.13 -8.82 0.79
C ARG A 9 6.84 -7.99 0.73
N VAL A 10 5.93 -8.26 1.66
CA VAL A 10 4.63 -7.57 1.78
C VAL A 10 4.59 -6.73 3.05
N PHE A 11 4.15 -5.48 2.93
CA PHE A 11 3.89 -4.56 4.03
C PHE A 11 2.40 -4.27 4.12
N ILE A 12 1.84 -4.32 5.34
CA ILE A 12 0.47 -3.88 5.62
C ILE A 12 0.56 -2.50 6.25
N VAL A 13 -0.02 -1.51 5.59
CA VAL A 13 -0.11 -0.14 6.10
C VAL A 13 -1.28 -0.08 7.08
N CYS A 14 -0.95 -0.02 8.37
CA CYS A 14 -1.93 0.07 9.44
C CYS A 14 -2.53 1.48 9.53
N GLY A 15 -3.84 1.54 9.74
CA GLY A 15 -4.59 2.80 9.83
C GLY A 15 -5.43 3.09 8.59
N LYS A 16 -6.31 4.09 8.69
CA LYS A 16 -7.21 4.47 7.61
C LYS A 16 -6.43 5.19 6.51
N THR A 17 -6.39 4.60 5.32
CA THR A 17 -5.81 5.25 4.13
C THR A 17 -6.93 5.69 3.19
N ASP A 18 -6.92 6.96 2.77
CA ASP A 18 -7.79 7.40 1.69
C ASP A 18 -7.27 6.90 0.34
N MET A 19 -7.89 5.84 -0.16
CA MET A 19 -7.56 5.22 -1.45
C MET A 19 -7.93 6.09 -2.66
N ARG A 20 -8.66 7.20 -2.47
CA ARG A 20 -9.02 8.15 -3.53
C ARG A 20 -7.86 9.04 -3.95
N ARG A 21 -6.76 9.09 -3.18
CA ARG A 21 -5.59 9.94 -3.47
C ARG A 21 -4.74 9.47 -4.66
N GLY A 22 -5.02 8.29 -5.21
CA GLY A 22 -4.29 7.72 -6.35
C GLY A 22 -2.91 7.17 -5.98
N ILE A 23 -2.27 6.50 -6.94
CA ILE A 23 -1.06 5.71 -6.68
C ILE A 23 0.15 6.55 -6.27
N ASP A 24 0.35 7.72 -6.87
CA ASP A 24 1.49 8.60 -6.55
C ASP A 24 1.44 9.11 -5.11
N SER A 25 0.23 9.47 -4.64
CA SER A 25 0.03 9.88 -3.26
C SER A 25 0.26 8.73 -2.28
N LEU A 26 -0.11 7.49 -2.64
CA LEU A 26 0.14 6.31 -1.83
C LEU A 26 1.64 5.98 -1.76
N ALA A 27 2.36 6.09 -2.89
CA ALA A 27 3.82 5.95 -2.93
C ALA A 27 4.52 7.03 -2.09
N TYR A 28 4.00 8.27 -2.12
CA TYR A 28 4.50 9.34 -1.25
C TYR A 28 4.31 9.01 0.23
N ILE A 29 3.18 8.41 0.63
CA ILE A 29 2.95 7.97 2.02
C ILE A 29 3.99 6.93 2.44
N VAL A 30 4.27 5.93 1.59
CA VAL A 30 5.30 4.90 1.84
C VAL A 30 6.66 5.55 2.09
N LYS A 31 7.07 6.46 1.20
CA LYS A 31 8.35 7.17 1.31
C LYS A 31 8.40 8.07 2.54
N LYS A 32 7.36 8.87 2.79
CA LYS A 32 7.41 9.94 3.79
C LYS A 32 7.10 9.48 5.20
N SER A 33 6.15 8.55 5.36
CA SER A 33 5.65 8.13 6.68
C SER A 33 6.39 6.92 7.24
N PHE A 34 6.89 6.06 6.35
CA PHE A 34 7.56 4.81 6.73
C PHE A 34 9.04 4.79 6.35
N ASN A 35 9.54 5.80 5.63
CA ASN A 35 10.92 5.88 5.14
C ASN A 35 11.34 4.63 4.33
N LEU A 36 10.39 4.07 3.57
CA LEU A 36 10.60 2.92 2.69
C LEU A 36 10.63 3.37 1.23
N ASP A 37 11.30 2.60 0.38
CA ASP A 37 11.28 2.83 -1.06
C ASP A 37 10.05 2.14 -1.71
N PRO A 38 9.07 2.90 -2.23
CA PRO A 38 7.90 2.32 -2.90
C PRO A 38 8.23 1.59 -4.20
N PHE A 39 9.44 1.76 -4.76
CA PHE A 39 9.87 1.12 -6.01
C PHE A 39 10.80 -0.07 -5.82
N SER A 40 11.00 -0.51 -4.57
CA SER A 40 11.89 -1.61 -4.19
C SER A 40 11.43 -3.01 -4.60
N GLY A 41 10.35 -3.13 -5.38
CA GLY A 41 9.72 -4.40 -5.72
C GLY A 41 8.91 -5.04 -4.57
N CYS A 42 8.75 -4.34 -3.45
CA CYS A 42 7.88 -4.76 -2.35
C CYS A 42 6.41 -4.45 -2.64
N VAL A 43 5.51 -5.20 -2.02
CA VAL A 43 4.06 -4.96 -2.10
C VAL A 43 3.59 -4.21 -0.86
N PHE A 44 2.81 -3.14 -1.07
CA PHE A 44 2.19 -2.36 -0.01
C PHE A 44 0.67 -2.52 -0.05
N LEU A 45 0.10 -3.09 1.01
CA LEU A 45 -1.34 -3.26 1.18
C LEU A 45 -1.88 -2.11 2.03
N PHE A 46 -2.88 -1.40 1.50
CA PHE A 46 -3.55 -0.30 2.19
C PHE A 46 -4.97 -0.68 2.53
N CYS A 47 -5.40 -0.39 3.76
CA CYS A 47 -6.77 -0.56 4.18
C CYS A 47 -7.56 0.74 3.96
N GLY A 48 -8.42 0.73 2.93
CA GLY A 48 -9.43 1.77 2.73
C GLY A 48 -10.60 1.65 3.70
N SER A 49 -11.50 2.63 3.71
CA SER A 49 -12.81 2.48 4.34
C SER A 49 -13.68 1.47 3.58
N ARG A 50 -14.55 0.77 4.31
CA ARG A 50 -15.52 -0.17 3.75
C ARG A 50 -16.27 0.47 2.57
N ARG A 51 -16.29 -0.24 1.45
CA ARG A 51 -17.00 0.13 0.22
C ARG A 51 -18.37 -0.55 0.22
N ASP A 52 -19.14 -0.36 1.29
CA ASP A 52 -20.53 -0.81 1.40
C ASP A 52 -21.47 0.40 1.40
N ARG A 53 -21.44 1.14 0.30
CA ARG A 53 -22.54 2.00 -0.13
C ARG A 53 -22.56 2.09 -1.64
#